data_AF-A0A850NSL6-F1
#
_entry.id   AF-A0A850NSL6-F1
#
_cell.length_a   1.000
_cell.length_b   1.000
_cell.length_c   1.000
_cell.angle_alpha   90.00
_cell.angle_beta   90.00
_cell.angle_gamma   90.00
#
_symmetry.space_group_name_H-M   'P 1'
#
loop_
_entity.id
_entity.type
_entity.pdbx_description
1 polymer ?
#
loop_
_entity_poly.entity_id
_entity_poly.type
_entity_poly.pdbx_seq_one_letter_code
_entity_poly.pdbx_strand_id
1 'polypeptide(L)' 'MSVWIGPAAMASVSVAGLVGALLIEGPIGDGLGVIGLGIPSLVLLVFLFRGR' A
#
# COMPACT_ATOMS: atom_id res chain seq x y z
N MET A 1 4.72 12.85 -17.66
CA MET A 1 5.15 13.22 -16.29
C MET A 1 4.88 12.02 -15.40
N SER A 2 5.91 11.23 -15.07
CA SER A 2 5.75 10.13 -14.12
C SER A 2 5.43 10.73 -12.76
N VAL A 3 4.20 10.55 -12.27
CA VAL A 3 3.86 10.91 -10.90
C VAL A 3 4.71 10.01 -10.02
N TRP A 4 5.83 10.54 -9.55
CA TRP A 4 6.64 9.92 -8.52
C TRP A 4 5.80 10.07 -7.25
N ILE A 5 4.87 9.12 -7.05
CA ILE A 5 4.11 8.98 -5.83
C ILE A 5 5.17 8.70 -4.77
N GLY A 6 5.63 9.76 -4.11
CA GLY A 6 6.84 9.72 -3.31
C GLY A 6 6.73 8.74 -2.14
N PRO A 7 7.84 8.46 -1.45
CA PRO A 7 7.88 7.54 -0.30
C PRO A 7 6.81 7.87 0.75
N ALA A 8 6.55 9.17 0.97
CA ALA A 8 5.53 9.64 1.90
C ALA A 8 4.09 9.26 1.50
N ALA A 9 3.78 9.25 0.21
CA ALA A 9 2.45 8.87 -0.28
C ALA A 9 2.23 7.35 -0.23
N MET A 10 3.27 6.55 -0.43
CA MET A 10 3.20 5.10 -0.21
C MET A 10 3.04 4.75 1.28
N ALA A 11 3.74 5.49 2.15
CA ALA A 11 3.61 5.33 3.59
C ALA A 11 2.21 5.71 4.09
N SER A 12 1.62 6.80 3.61
CA SER A 12 0.28 7.22 4.03
C SER A 12 -0.81 6.23 3.61
N VAL A 13 -0.73 5.66 2.39
CA VAL A 13 -1.64 4.60 1.94
C VAL A 13 -1.49 3.33 2.79
N SER A 14 -0.25 2.97 3.16
CA SER A 14 0.04 1.82 4.03
C SER A 14 -0.55 1.98 5.42
N VAL A 15 -0.34 3.14 6.05
CA VAL A 15 -0.89 3.43 7.38
C VAL A 15 -2.41 3.48 7.32
N ALA A 16 -3.00 4.13 6.30
CA ALA A 16 -4.45 4.23 6.17
C ALA A 16 -5.12 2.87 5.98
N GLY A 17 -4.58 2.00 5.14
CA GLY A 17 -5.16 0.67 4.95
C GLY A 17 -4.91 -0.27 6.13
N LEU A 18 -3.78 -0.14 6.85
CA LEU A 18 -3.57 -0.86 8.11
C LEU A 18 -4.56 -0.42 9.19
N VAL A 19 -4.73 0.89 9.38
CA VAL A 19 -5.68 1.44 10.35
C VAL A 19 -7.11 1.07 9.95
N GLY A 20 -7.46 1.16 8.67
CA GLY A 20 -8.75 0.72 8.15
C GLY A 20 -9.01 -0.78 8.38
N ALA A 21 -8.01 -1.63 8.20
CA ALA A 21 -8.10 -3.05 8.47
C ALA A 21 -8.29 -3.36 9.97
N LEU A 22 -7.66 -2.58 10.85
CA LEU A 22 -7.78 -2.74 12.30
C LEU A 22 -9.11 -2.20 12.84
N LEU A 23 -9.69 -1.19 12.20
CA LEU A 23 -10.94 -0.57 12.63
C LEU A 23 -12.19 -1.26 12.06
N ILE A 24 -12.07 -1.94 10.93
CA ILE A 24 -13.18 -2.64 10.27
C ILE A 24 -12.94 -4.13 10.36
N GLU A 25 -13.77 -4.85 11.12
CA GLU A 25 -13.65 -6.30 11.18
C GLU A 25 -14.33 -6.99 9.99
N GLY A 26 -13.85 -8.20 9.68
CA GLY A 26 -14.39 -9.04 8.63
C GLY A 26 -13.82 -8.73 7.23
N PRO A 27 -14.48 -9.22 6.16
CA PRO A 27 -13.92 -9.25 4.81
C PRO A 27 -13.51 -7.87 4.25
N ILE A 28 -14.13 -6.81 4.76
CA ILE A 28 -13.85 -5.42 4.35
C ILE A 28 -12.51 -4.95 4.95
N GLY A 29 -12.24 -5.29 6.22
CA GLY A 29 -10.95 -5.02 6.85
C GLY A 29 -9.80 -5.71 6.14
N ASP A 30 -10.00 -6.98 5.81
CA ASP A 30 -9.02 -7.77 5.04
C ASP A 30 -8.72 -7.11 3.69
N GLY A 31 -9.76 -6.63 2.98
CA GLY A 31 -9.61 -5.90 1.72
C GLY A 31 -8.81 -4.60 1.87
N LEU A 32 -9.04 -3.84 2.94
CA LEU A 32 -8.28 -2.62 3.24
C LEU A 32 -6.83 -2.91 3.60
N GLY A 33 -6.56 -4.01 4.28
CA GLY A 33 -5.19 -4.48 4.56
C GLY A 33 -4.44 -4.83 3.28
N VAL A 34 -5.09 -5.53 2.34
CA VAL A 34 -4.51 -5.89 1.04
C VAL A 34 -4.24 -4.65 0.19
N ILE A 35 -5.16 -3.68 0.16
CA ILE A 35 -4.97 -2.44 -0.61
C ILE A 35 -3.88 -1.57 0.04
N GLY A 36 -3.93 -1.41 1.36
CA GLY A 36 -3.00 -0.59 2.12
C GLY A 36 -1.58 -1.11 2.08
N LEU A 37 -1.37 -2.40 2.31
CA LEU A 37 -0.03 -2.97 2.41
C LEU A 37 0.40 -3.67 1.13
N GLY A 38 -0.51 -4.38 0.46
CA GLY A 38 -0.19 -5.20 -0.71
C GLY A 38 0.17 -4.37 -1.94
N ILE A 39 -0.61 -3.32 -2.24
CA ILE A 39 -0.35 -2.48 -3.43
C ILE A 39 1.00 -1.73 -3.30
N PRO A 40 1.31 -1.03 -2.18
CA PRO A 40 2.61 -0.37 -2.05
C PRO A 40 3.77 -1.37 -2.08
N SER A 41 3.62 -2.54 -1.47
CA SER A 41 4.65 -3.59 -1.50
C SER A 41 4.92 -4.10 -2.91
N LEU A 42 3.87 -4.33 -3.71
CA LEU A 42 4.00 -4.75 -5.12
C LEU A 42 4.67 -3.67 -5.96
N VAL A 43 4.29 -2.41 -5.78
CA VAL A 43 4.92 -1.29 -6.50
C VAL A 43 6.42 -1.22 -6.16
N LEU A 44 6.75 -1.28 -4.86
CA LEU A 44 8.14 -1.23 -4.39
C LEU A 44 8.95 -2.42 -4.92
N LEU A 45 8.36 -3.61 -4.96
CA LEU A 45 8.95 -4.81 -5.53
C LEU A 45 9.21 -4.66 -7.04
N VAL A 46 8.24 -4.18 -7.82
CA VAL A 46 8.42 -3.91 -9.25
C VAL A 46 9.52 -2.88 -9.50
N PHE A 47 9.60 -1.82 -8.70
CA PHE A 47 10.68 -0.84 -8.79
C PHE A 47 12.04 -1.47 -8.47
N LEU A 48 12.12 -2.32 -7.43
CA LEU A 48 13.34 -3.01 -7.05
C LEU A 48 13.83 -3.97 -8.15
N PHE A 49 12.91 -4.68 -8.80
CA PHE A 49 13.23 -5.62 -9.89
C PHE A 49 13.47 -4.92 -11.23
N ARG A 50 12.85 -3.76 -11.52
CA ARG A 50 13.15 -2.97 -12.73
C ARG A 50 14.46 -2.19 -12.65
N GLY A 51 14.99 -1.98 -11.44
CA GLY A 51 16.28 -1.31 -11.22
C GLY A 51 17.50 -2.24 -11.25
N ARG A 52 17.31 -3.54 -11.51
CA ARG A 52 18.36 -4.54 -11.72
C ARG A 52 18.45 -4.93 -13.18
#